data_AF-A0A0P7V2I9-F1
#
_entry.id   AF-A0A0P7V2I9-F1
#
_cell.length_a   1.000
_cell.length_b   1.000
_cell.length_c   1.000
_cell.angle_alpha   90.00
_cell.angle_beta   90.00
_cell.angle_gamma   90.00
#
_symmetry.space_group_name_H-M   'P 1'
#
loop_
_entity.id
_entity.type
_entity.pdbx_description
1 polymer ?
#
loop_
_entity_poly.entity_id
_entity_poly.type
_entity_poly.pdbx_seq_one_letter_code
_entity_poly.pdbx_strand_id
1 'polypeptide(L)'
;MWTILMVLTMSNKSSPLFSNCSPSLFLGPPPPSPPVVCQGTSNRLTLLGTPEDHYRNMVKIYSNCTAVLENLEITYTEEHHDLSFLKNIQEVGGYVLIAVNKVPTIPLDNLRIIRGHTLMDDKYALSVMFNYNKNFTFKSPNITRGVFQLSLRNLTEILKGGVRFQSNPFMCNVETIKWYDIVDKDSNPVMELPKTSLAQHCKKCDPSCFNGSCWAPGKENCQTLTKLTCAEQCSGRCKGPKPSDCCNEHCAAGCTGPKATDCLACKAFQDEATCKDACPQLMLYNPNTHQLEVNPDAKYTFGATCVKKCPHNYVVTDHGACVRTCSAGTYEVDEDGVRKCKKCEGPCPKGNGEQTFCRRHQFYRVMSVFSRFPSRRPAVCNGLGMGNLTDVLSINNSNINSFWNCTKINGDVSILRTTFKGDSFTNTSEMNPSKLEVFKTVKEITGFLVIQEWPSDMESLSPFENLEIIRGRTKQQGSVSFAAISTAVTHLGLRSLREISDGDVVVMNNPKLCYTDKSHWKAMFKSEKQNARVQKNMDADHCMLQNRTCDPMCTSKGCWGPGPAMCFSCKHFARAGRCVGTCNSLEGEPREYVVNDTCLPCDPECQLQNITETCRG
;
A
#
# COMPACT_ATOMS: atom_id res chain seq x y z
N MET A 1 -44.51 -49.96 11.93
CA MET A 1 -45.18 -48.82 11.27
C MET A 1 -44.28 -48.35 10.12
N TRP A 2 -44.86 -48.28 8.93
CA TRP A 2 -44.29 -48.29 7.56
C TRP A 2 -43.44 -47.02 7.23
N THR A 3 -42.55 -46.92 6.23
CA THR A 3 -42.57 -47.39 4.82
C THR A 3 -41.19 -47.11 4.15
N ILE A 4 -40.71 -47.95 3.21
CA ILE A 4 -39.75 -47.57 2.13
C ILE A 4 -40.16 -48.29 0.83
N LEU A 5 -40.13 -47.59 -0.31
CA LEU A 5 -40.50 -48.08 -1.65
C LEU A 5 -39.27 -48.29 -2.56
N MET A 6 -39.38 -49.29 -3.43
CA MET A 6 -38.40 -49.85 -4.37
C MET A 6 -38.21 -49.07 -5.68
N VAL A 7 -37.03 -49.31 -6.26
CA VAL A 7 -36.52 -48.96 -7.60
C VAL A 7 -36.97 -50.01 -8.63
N LEU A 8 -37.14 -49.61 -9.91
CA LEU A 8 -36.84 -50.49 -11.06
C LEU A 8 -36.64 -49.70 -12.37
N THR A 9 -35.63 -50.17 -13.11
CA THR A 9 -35.09 -49.77 -14.42
C THR A 9 -35.87 -50.36 -15.60
N MET A 10 -35.84 -49.74 -16.80
CA MET A 10 -35.74 -50.42 -18.12
C MET A 10 -35.36 -49.44 -19.24
N SER A 11 -34.70 -49.94 -20.28
CA SER A 11 -34.26 -49.22 -21.49
C SER A 11 -34.38 -50.15 -22.70
N ASN A 12 -35.05 -49.76 -23.80
CA ASN A 12 -34.54 -49.91 -25.18
C ASN A 12 -35.41 -49.23 -26.27
N LYS A 13 -34.76 -48.91 -27.40
CA LYS A 13 -35.07 -47.97 -28.49
C LYS A 13 -36.04 -48.46 -29.58
N SER A 14 -36.65 -47.51 -30.30
CA SER A 14 -36.77 -47.49 -31.78
C SER A 14 -37.17 -46.09 -32.32
N SER A 15 -36.61 -45.69 -33.47
CA SER A 15 -36.88 -44.48 -34.29
C SER A 15 -37.41 -44.93 -35.68
N PRO A 16 -37.84 -44.11 -36.69
CA PRO A 16 -37.57 -42.68 -36.95
C PRO A 16 -38.68 -41.82 -37.66
N LEU A 17 -38.30 -40.58 -38.03
CA LEU A 17 -38.79 -39.63 -39.08
C LEU A 17 -39.42 -38.26 -38.68
N PHE A 18 -38.55 -37.24 -38.75
CA PHE A 18 -38.69 -35.82 -39.19
C PHE A 18 -39.99 -35.00 -38.95
N SER A 19 -39.92 -33.96 -38.11
CA SER A 19 -39.72 -32.55 -38.54
C SER A 19 -39.92 -31.52 -37.39
N ASN A 20 -39.12 -30.44 -37.46
CA ASN A 20 -39.28 -29.07 -36.93
C ASN A 20 -38.97 -28.66 -35.47
N CYS A 21 -38.04 -27.70 -35.41
CA CYS A 21 -37.87 -26.55 -34.50
C CYS A 21 -37.35 -26.74 -33.07
N SER A 22 -36.08 -26.36 -32.86
CA SER A 22 -35.56 -25.88 -31.56
C SER A 22 -35.07 -24.43 -31.70
N PRO A 23 -35.40 -23.52 -30.77
CA PRO A 23 -34.83 -22.18 -30.74
C PRO A 23 -33.41 -22.23 -30.15
N SER A 24 -32.46 -21.65 -30.88
CA SER A 24 -31.09 -21.43 -30.43
C SER A 24 -31.07 -20.42 -29.28
N LEU A 25 -30.78 -20.89 -28.05
CA LEU A 25 -30.40 -20.03 -26.93
C LEU A 25 -28.98 -19.53 -27.18
N PHE A 26 -28.85 -18.26 -27.56
CA PHE A 26 -27.59 -17.53 -27.50
C PHE A 26 -27.16 -17.40 -26.02
N LEU A 27 -26.21 -18.22 -25.61
CA LEU A 27 -25.43 -17.98 -24.40
C LEU A 27 -24.56 -16.75 -24.66
N GLY A 28 -24.94 -15.61 -24.06
CA GLY A 28 -24.07 -14.44 -24.00
C GLY A 28 -22.76 -14.76 -23.29
N PRO A 29 -21.71 -13.95 -23.51
CA PRO A 29 -20.44 -14.15 -22.83
C PRO A 29 -20.63 -14.11 -21.30
N PRO A 30 -19.90 -14.95 -20.55
CA PRO A 30 -19.98 -14.95 -19.09
C PRO A 30 -19.66 -13.55 -18.53
N PRO A 31 -20.28 -13.16 -17.40
CA PRO A 31 -19.98 -11.88 -16.76
C PRO A 31 -18.48 -11.80 -16.44
N PRO A 32 -17.83 -10.64 -16.64
CA PRO A 32 -16.41 -10.47 -16.37
C PRO A 32 -16.14 -10.80 -14.89
N SER A 33 -15.13 -11.63 -14.63
CA SER A 33 -14.67 -11.89 -13.26
C SER A 33 -14.22 -10.58 -12.61
N PRO A 34 -14.43 -10.39 -11.29
CA PRO A 34 -14.02 -9.17 -10.60
C PRO A 34 -12.52 -8.93 -10.83
N PRO A 35 -12.10 -7.67 -11.07
CA PRO A 35 -10.71 -7.36 -11.39
C PRO A 35 -9.81 -7.83 -10.26
N VAL A 36 -8.68 -8.46 -10.63
CA VAL A 36 -7.61 -8.73 -9.68
C VAL A 36 -6.91 -7.41 -9.42
N VAL A 37 -7.11 -6.89 -8.21
CA VAL A 37 -6.61 -5.57 -7.79
C VAL A 37 -5.26 -5.73 -7.09
N CYS A 38 -4.31 -4.86 -7.42
CA CYS A 38 -3.06 -4.70 -6.70
C CYS A 38 -2.88 -3.25 -6.24
N GLN A 39 -2.08 -3.07 -5.20
CA GLN A 39 -1.90 -1.78 -4.55
C GLN A 39 -1.18 -0.76 -5.45
N GLY A 40 -0.08 -1.14 -6.08
CA GLY A 40 0.88 -0.20 -6.68
C GLY A 40 1.97 0.23 -5.70
N THR A 41 2.73 1.26 -6.08
CA THR A 41 3.89 1.76 -5.33
C THR A 41 3.97 3.29 -5.34
N SER A 42 4.73 3.87 -4.41
CA SER A 42 4.99 5.32 -4.32
C SER A 42 6.45 5.61 -3.96
N ASN A 43 7.41 4.91 -4.56
CA ASN A 43 8.84 5.07 -4.25
C ASN A 43 9.56 6.06 -5.15
N ARG A 44 8.93 6.46 -6.26
CA ARG A 44 9.54 7.27 -7.32
C ARG A 44 10.81 6.58 -7.84
N LEU A 45 11.99 7.03 -7.41
CA LEU A 45 13.29 6.48 -7.80
C LEU A 45 14.04 5.83 -6.62
N THR A 46 13.37 5.60 -5.48
CA THR A 46 14.01 4.98 -4.31
C THR A 46 14.11 3.46 -4.46
N LEU A 47 15.33 2.94 -4.39
CA LEU A 47 15.64 1.51 -4.46
C LEU A 47 15.90 0.90 -3.07
N LEU A 48 15.24 -0.21 -2.74
CA LEU A 48 15.40 -1.02 -1.53
C LEU A 48 16.05 -2.35 -1.90
N GLY A 49 17.27 -2.61 -1.41
CA GLY A 49 18.01 -3.82 -1.74
C GLY A 49 18.66 -3.76 -3.14
N THR A 50 18.81 -4.91 -3.81
CA THR A 50 19.42 -4.99 -5.14
C THR A 50 18.38 -4.85 -6.27
N PRO A 51 18.78 -4.57 -7.53
CA PRO A 51 17.87 -4.59 -8.67
C PRO A 51 17.09 -5.90 -8.81
N GLU A 52 17.69 -7.04 -8.45
CA GLU A 52 17.03 -8.35 -8.47
C GLU A 52 15.97 -8.48 -7.37
N ASP A 53 16.23 -7.95 -6.17
CA ASP A 53 15.23 -7.88 -5.10
C ASP A 53 14.03 -7.00 -5.53
N HIS A 54 14.32 -5.86 -6.16
CA HIS A 54 13.30 -4.96 -6.67
C HIS A 54 12.45 -5.60 -7.77
N TYR A 55 13.09 -6.29 -8.72
CA TYR A 55 12.38 -7.04 -9.75
C TYR A 55 11.47 -8.13 -9.16
N ARG A 56 11.97 -8.92 -8.19
CA ARG A 56 11.14 -9.91 -7.48
C ARG A 56 9.94 -9.27 -6.79
N ASN A 57 10.10 -8.09 -6.19
CA ASN A 57 8.99 -7.34 -5.60
C ASN A 57 7.97 -6.91 -6.66
N MET A 58 8.42 -6.37 -7.81
CA MET A 58 7.52 -6.01 -8.92
C MET A 58 6.73 -7.21 -9.43
N VAL A 59 7.41 -8.35 -9.65
CA VAL A 59 6.74 -9.61 -10.04
C VAL A 59 5.69 -9.99 -9.00
N LYS A 60 6.03 -9.96 -7.71
CA LYS A 60 5.08 -10.30 -6.63
C LYS A 60 3.85 -9.40 -6.61
N ILE A 61 4.01 -8.10 -6.86
CA ILE A 61 2.92 -7.12 -6.77
C ILE A 61 2.02 -7.18 -8.01
N TYR A 62 2.61 -7.25 -9.20
CA TYR A 62 1.91 -7.04 -10.45
C TYR A 62 1.53 -8.33 -11.18
N SER A 63 2.03 -9.50 -10.76
CA SER A 63 1.61 -10.78 -11.34
C SER A 63 0.11 -10.98 -11.21
N ASN A 64 -0.55 -11.25 -12.34
CA ASN A 64 -2.01 -11.40 -12.47
C ASN A 64 -2.81 -10.15 -12.07
N CYS A 65 -2.17 -8.99 -11.85
CA CYS A 65 -2.88 -7.76 -11.56
C CYS A 65 -3.52 -7.18 -12.83
N THR A 66 -4.77 -6.74 -12.70
CA THR A 66 -5.54 -6.08 -13.76
C THR A 66 -5.79 -4.61 -13.49
N ALA A 67 -5.88 -4.21 -12.20
CA ALA A 67 -6.08 -2.84 -11.79
C ALA A 67 -5.12 -2.45 -10.66
N VAL A 68 -4.28 -1.45 -10.90
CA VAL A 68 -3.36 -0.87 -9.92
C VAL A 68 -4.08 0.29 -9.22
N LEU A 69 -4.28 0.21 -7.90
CA LEU A 69 -5.03 1.21 -7.14
C LEU A 69 -4.30 2.55 -7.04
N GLU A 70 -2.99 2.53 -6.81
CA GLU A 70 -2.12 3.70 -6.70
C GLU A 70 -1.31 3.87 -8.00
N ASN A 71 0.01 4.04 -7.90
CA ASN A 71 0.88 4.28 -9.03
C ASN A 71 1.52 2.97 -9.52
N LEU A 72 1.77 2.92 -10.83
CA LEU A 72 2.57 1.87 -11.46
C LEU A 72 3.97 2.41 -11.72
N GLU A 73 4.95 1.94 -10.95
CA GLU A 73 6.35 2.33 -11.12
C GLU A 73 7.14 1.13 -11.65
N ILE A 74 7.67 1.26 -12.87
CA ILE A 74 8.55 0.29 -13.51
C ILE A 74 9.93 0.93 -13.56
N THR A 75 10.81 0.49 -12.66
CA THR A 75 12.13 1.09 -12.49
C THR A 75 13.23 0.06 -12.35
N TYR A 76 14.47 0.45 -12.67
CA TYR A 76 15.68 -0.34 -12.42
C TYR A 76 15.67 -1.76 -12.99
N THR A 77 14.93 -2.01 -14.08
CA THR A 77 14.93 -3.33 -14.73
C THR A 77 16.23 -3.55 -15.52
N GLU A 78 16.81 -4.75 -15.42
CA GLU A 78 17.99 -5.17 -16.19
C GLU A 78 17.61 -5.88 -17.50
N GLU A 79 18.54 -5.97 -18.46
CA GLU A 79 18.29 -6.49 -19.82
C GLU A 79 17.67 -7.91 -19.85
N HIS A 80 17.97 -8.74 -18.84
CA HIS A 80 17.56 -10.14 -18.76
C HIS A 80 16.20 -10.37 -18.06
N HIS A 81 15.59 -9.32 -17.49
CA HIS A 81 14.33 -9.44 -16.79
C HIS A 81 13.14 -9.63 -17.75
N ASP A 82 12.22 -10.52 -17.39
CA ASP A 82 10.97 -10.73 -18.14
C ASP A 82 9.85 -9.87 -17.55
N LEU A 83 9.31 -8.95 -18.35
CA LEU A 83 8.22 -8.07 -17.95
C LEU A 83 6.84 -8.54 -18.45
N SER A 84 6.72 -9.79 -18.91
CA SER A 84 5.46 -10.35 -19.42
C SER A 84 4.29 -10.27 -18.43
N PHE A 85 4.57 -10.32 -17.12
CA PHE A 85 3.57 -10.21 -16.05
C PHE A 85 2.81 -8.86 -16.06
N LEU A 86 3.37 -7.81 -16.67
CA LEU A 86 2.73 -6.50 -16.80
C LEU A 86 1.60 -6.47 -17.83
N LYS A 87 1.55 -7.45 -18.75
CA LYS A 87 0.57 -7.47 -19.84
C LYS A 87 -0.88 -7.50 -19.35
N ASN A 88 -1.13 -7.98 -18.14
CA ASN A 88 -2.50 -8.09 -17.62
C ASN A 88 -3.07 -6.77 -17.10
N ILE A 89 -2.21 -5.76 -16.87
CA ILE A 89 -2.63 -4.47 -16.32
C ILE A 89 -3.49 -3.73 -17.33
N GLN A 90 -4.68 -3.32 -16.91
CA GLN A 90 -5.69 -2.61 -17.70
C GLN A 90 -5.98 -1.22 -17.17
N GLU A 91 -5.90 -1.03 -15.85
CA GLU A 91 -6.16 0.27 -15.23
C GLU A 91 -5.05 0.63 -14.23
N VAL A 92 -4.68 1.91 -14.22
CA VAL A 92 -3.84 2.51 -13.18
C VAL A 92 -4.58 3.69 -12.57
N GLY A 93 -4.78 3.65 -11.26
CA GLY A 93 -5.44 4.74 -10.55
C GLY A 93 -4.60 6.01 -10.55
N GLY A 94 -3.33 5.89 -10.18
CA GLY A 94 -2.42 7.01 -9.94
C GLY A 94 -1.70 7.44 -11.20
N TYR A 95 -0.38 7.65 -11.08
CA TYR A 95 0.50 7.85 -12.23
C TYR A 95 1.18 6.56 -12.68
N VAL A 96 1.74 6.59 -13.89
CA VAL A 96 2.65 5.58 -14.43
C VAL A 96 4.05 6.20 -14.58
N LEU A 97 5.03 5.61 -13.90
CA LEU A 97 6.43 5.97 -13.98
C LEU A 97 7.23 4.84 -14.64
N ILE A 98 7.94 5.16 -15.71
CA ILE A 98 8.84 4.25 -16.40
C ILE A 98 10.21 4.90 -16.43
N ALA A 99 11.09 4.48 -15.52
CA ALA A 99 12.38 5.15 -15.37
C ALA A 99 13.58 4.25 -15.10
N VAL A 100 14.73 4.62 -15.65
CA VAL A 100 16.02 3.95 -15.39
C VAL A 100 16.00 2.46 -15.75
N ASN A 101 15.28 2.11 -16.82
CA ASN A 101 15.16 0.73 -17.30
C ASN A 101 16.13 0.45 -18.44
N LYS A 102 16.67 -0.78 -18.45
CA LYS A 102 17.57 -1.29 -19.48
C LYS A 102 16.94 -2.37 -20.38
N VAL A 103 15.74 -2.85 -20.05
CA VAL A 103 15.01 -3.82 -20.90
C VAL A 103 14.73 -3.25 -22.29
N PRO A 104 14.66 -4.08 -23.34
CA PRO A 104 14.36 -3.62 -24.69
C PRO A 104 12.88 -3.23 -24.88
N THR A 105 11.97 -3.83 -24.12
CA THR A 105 10.52 -3.68 -24.33
C THR A 105 9.79 -3.63 -23.00
N ILE A 106 8.81 -2.73 -22.91
CA ILE A 106 7.88 -2.61 -21.77
C ILE A 106 6.47 -2.94 -22.28
N PRO A 107 5.93 -4.13 -21.97
CA PRO A 107 4.70 -4.64 -22.55
C PRO A 107 3.47 -4.29 -21.70
N LEU A 108 2.97 -3.06 -21.84
CA LEU A 108 1.72 -2.59 -21.22
C LEU A 108 0.55 -2.64 -22.23
N ASP A 109 0.50 -3.72 -23.00
CA ASP A 109 -0.36 -3.86 -24.17
C ASP A 109 -1.85 -3.66 -23.88
N ASN A 110 -2.30 -4.01 -22.67
CA ASN A 110 -3.70 -3.98 -22.26
C ASN A 110 -4.07 -2.78 -21.39
N LEU A 111 -3.11 -1.90 -21.05
CA LEU A 111 -3.39 -0.70 -20.25
C LEU A 111 -4.32 0.22 -21.05
N ARG A 112 -5.51 0.50 -20.52
CA ARG A 112 -6.56 1.29 -21.19
C ARG A 112 -6.67 2.71 -20.66
N ILE A 113 -6.47 2.86 -19.35
CA ILE A 113 -6.76 4.09 -18.62
C ILE A 113 -5.72 4.35 -17.52
N ILE A 114 -5.30 5.61 -17.43
CA ILE A 114 -4.58 6.17 -16.28
C ILE A 114 -5.46 7.25 -15.67
N ARG A 115 -5.90 7.07 -14.43
CA ARG A 115 -6.89 7.97 -13.80
C ARG A 115 -6.26 9.24 -13.23
N GLY A 116 -4.99 9.20 -12.81
CA GLY A 116 -4.25 10.39 -12.34
C GLY A 116 -4.76 11.00 -11.03
N HIS A 117 -5.28 10.20 -10.08
CA HIS A 117 -5.66 10.73 -8.76
C HIS A 117 -4.43 11.22 -7.96
N THR A 118 -3.26 10.64 -8.22
CA THR A 118 -1.93 11.10 -7.85
C THR A 118 -1.13 11.37 -9.13
N LEU A 119 -0.24 12.36 -9.09
CA LEU A 119 0.55 12.79 -10.25
C LEU A 119 2.04 12.86 -9.89
N MET A 120 2.90 12.49 -10.84
CA MET A 120 4.34 12.72 -10.71
C MET A 120 4.62 14.22 -10.85
N ASP A 121 5.37 14.77 -9.89
CA ASP A 121 5.68 16.20 -9.77
C ASP A 121 4.42 17.10 -9.83
N ASP A 122 3.28 16.59 -9.32
CA ASP A 122 1.95 17.22 -9.34
C ASP A 122 1.41 17.58 -10.74
N LYS A 123 2.03 17.04 -11.80
CA LYS A 123 1.77 17.46 -13.18
C LYS A 123 1.49 16.30 -14.11
N TYR A 124 2.20 15.18 -13.96
CA TYR A 124 2.26 14.15 -14.98
C TYR A 124 1.60 12.85 -14.54
N ALA A 125 0.66 12.35 -15.35
CA ALA A 125 0.06 11.03 -15.19
C ALA A 125 0.91 9.93 -15.81
N LEU A 126 1.66 10.24 -16.87
CA LEU A 126 2.61 9.33 -17.49
C LEU A 126 3.98 10.01 -17.56
N SER A 127 4.98 9.40 -16.92
CA SER A 127 6.36 9.86 -16.95
C SER A 127 7.29 8.75 -17.42
N VAL A 128 7.93 8.95 -18.57
CA VAL A 128 8.88 8.01 -19.17
C VAL A 128 10.23 8.70 -19.26
N MET A 129 11.19 8.29 -18.43
CA MET A 129 12.47 9.01 -18.33
C MET A 129 13.70 8.15 -18.12
N PHE A 130 14.82 8.55 -18.73
CA PHE A 130 16.14 7.94 -18.50
C PHE A 130 16.23 6.43 -18.77
N ASN A 131 15.47 5.91 -19.73
CA ASN A 131 15.46 4.49 -20.07
C ASN A 131 16.56 4.10 -21.07
N TYR A 132 17.81 4.31 -20.66
CA TYR A 132 19.00 3.99 -21.45
C TYR A 132 20.18 3.60 -20.55
N ASN A 133 21.13 2.88 -21.12
CA ASN A 133 22.37 2.50 -20.47
C ASN A 133 23.41 3.62 -20.61
N LYS A 134 24.04 4.01 -19.49
CA LYS A 134 25.20 4.91 -19.46
C LYS A 134 26.46 4.09 -19.22
N ASN A 135 27.24 3.83 -20.27
CA ASN A 135 28.61 3.34 -20.11
C ASN A 135 29.54 4.53 -19.86
N PHE A 136 30.10 4.62 -18.64
CA PHE A 136 31.15 5.57 -18.30
C PHE A 136 32.50 5.02 -18.75
N THR A 137 32.79 5.11 -20.05
CA THR A 137 34.18 5.04 -20.54
C THR A 137 34.65 6.47 -20.83
N PHE A 138 35.77 6.84 -20.22
CA PHE A 138 36.31 8.20 -20.19
C PHE A 138 36.35 8.84 -21.61
N LYS A 139 35.82 10.07 -21.70
CA LYS A 139 35.85 11.04 -22.81
C LYS A 139 34.66 11.10 -23.80
N SER A 140 33.65 10.23 -23.73
CA SER A 140 32.33 10.48 -24.36
C SER A 140 31.29 9.49 -23.81
N PRO A 141 30.10 9.92 -23.35
CA PRO A 141 29.05 8.98 -22.94
C PRO A 141 28.53 8.23 -24.18
N ASN A 142 29.08 7.05 -24.44
CA ASN A 142 28.52 6.15 -25.45
C ASN A 142 27.26 5.51 -24.86
N ILE A 143 26.11 6.13 -25.13
CA ILE A 143 24.79 5.55 -24.89
C ILE A 143 24.64 4.41 -25.91
N THR A 144 24.64 3.16 -25.44
CA THR A 144 24.72 1.98 -26.33
C THR A 144 23.38 1.27 -26.52
N ARG A 145 22.53 1.24 -25.49
CA ARG A 145 21.28 0.46 -25.43
C ARG A 145 20.26 1.11 -24.51
N GLY A 146 18.99 0.73 -24.63
CA GLY A 146 17.89 1.22 -23.79
C GLY A 146 16.54 0.66 -24.22
N VAL A 147 15.47 1.15 -23.61
CA VAL A 147 14.10 0.77 -24.00
C VAL A 147 13.86 1.25 -25.44
N PHE A 148 13.60 0.28 -26.32
CA PHE A 148 13.34 0.52 -27.74
C PHE A 148 11.84 0.59 -28.04
N GLN A 149 11.04 -0.25 -27.38
CA GLN A 149 9.60 -0.35 -27.62
C GLN A 149 8.79 -0.17 -26.32
N LEU A 150 7.89 0.82 -26.32
CA LEU A 150 6.89 1.02 -25.27
C LEU A 150 5.51 0.68 -25.86
N SER A 151 4.94 -0.45 -25.45
CA SER A 151 3.69 -0.93 -26.03
C SER A 151 2.50 -0.49 -25.17
N LEU A 152 1.79 0.55 -25.62
CA LEU A 152 0.60 1.12 -24.97
C LEU A 152 -0.59 1.14 -25.93
N ARG A 153 -0.72 0.13 -26.78
CA ARG A 153 -1.68 0.11 -27.90
C ARG A 153 -3.16 0.25 -27.52
N ASN A 154 -3.52 -0.15 -26.30
CA ASN A 154 -4.88 0.01 -25.79
C ASN A 154 -5.08 1.26 -24.92
N LEU A 155 -4.04 2.07 -24.70
CA LEU A 155 -4.14 3.27 -23.87
C LEU A 155 -4.83 4.37 -24.67
N THR A 156 -6.08 4.65 -24.32
CA THR A 156 -6.91 5.65 -24.99
C THR A 156 -7.45 6.71 -24.03
N GLU A 157 -7.14 6.62 -22.73
CA GLU A 157 -7.61 7.57 -21.73
C GLU A 157 -6.53 7.93 -20.68
N ILE A 158 -6.33 9.22 -20.49
CA ILE A 158 -5.71 9.80 -19.29
C ILE A 158 -6.68 10.84 -18.73
N LEU A 159 -7.32 10.53 -17.60
CA LEU A 159 -8.39 11.39 -17.05
C LEU A 159 -7.87 12.70 -16.45
N LYS A 160 -6.70 12.65 -15.78
CA LYS A 160 -6.09 13.81 -15.13
C LYS A 160 -4.57 13.71 -15.25
N GLY A 161 -3.93 14.84 -15.51
CA GLY A 161 -2.47 14.97 -15.61
C GLY A 161 -1.96 14.86 -17.04
N GLY A 162 -0.78 15.43 -17.27
CA GLY A 162 -0.12 15.41 -18.57
C GLY A 162 0.86 14.26 -18.76
N VAL A 163 1.70 14.40 -19.78
CA VAL A 163 2.63 13.36 -20.21
C VAL A 163 4.04 13.93 -20.29
N ARG A 164 5.03 13.17 -19.82
CA ARG A 164 6.45 13.54 -19.83
C ARG A 164 7.33 12.45 -20.43
N PHE A 165 8.07 12.81 -21.46
CA PHE A 165 9.13 12.01 -22.06
C PHE A 165 10.46 12.75 -21.95
N GLN A 166 11.36 12.24 -21.12
CA GLN A 166 12.67 12.86 -20.91
C GLN A 166 13.80 11.86 -21.15
N SER A 167 14.70 12.18 -22.09
CA SER A 167 15.93 11.41 -22.32
C SER A 167 15.69 9.91 -22.55
N ASN A 168 14.92 9.56 -23.58
CA ASN A 168 14.74 8.18 -24.05
C ASN A 168 15.25 8.05 -25.50
N PRO A 169 16.58 8.05 -25.72
CA PRO A 169 17.16 8.25 -27.05
C PRO A 169 16.85 7.13 -28.06
N PHE A 170 16.50 5.92 -27.60
CA PHE A 170 16.29 4.76 -28.46
C PHE A 170 14.83 4.35 -28.65
N MET A 171 13.90 5.06 -28.03
CA MET A 171 12.48 4.74 -28.12
C MET A 171 11.98 5.06 -29.53
N CYS A 172 11.28 4.12 -30.18
CA CYS A 172 10.74 4.29 -31.54
C CYS A 172 9.22 4.46 -31.54
N ASN A 173 8.70 5.11 -32.57
CA ASN A 173 7.27 5.24 -32.93
C ASN A 173 6.42 6.11 -31.99
N VAL A 174 6.78 6.24 -30.71
CA VAL A 174 5.99 7.01 -29.71
C VAL A 174 5.86 8.50 -30.08
N GLU A 175 6.80 9.05 -30.85
CA GLU A 175 6.74 10.40 -31.42
C GLU A 175 5.60 10.60 -32.44
N THR A 176 5.03 9.51 -32.95
CA THR A 176 3.92 9.55 -33.93
C THR A 176 2.54 9.66 -33.29
N ILE A 177 2.43 9.40 -31.97
CA ILE A 177 1.16 9.29 -31.25
C ILE A 177 0.42 10.63 -31.16
N LYS A 178 -0.88 10.61 -31.42
CA LYS A 178 -1.80 11.75 -31.24
C LYS A 178 -2.23 11.83 -29.77
N TRP A 179 -1.39 12.47 -28.95
CA TRP A 179 -1.60 12.53 -27.49
C TRP A 179 -2.90 13.22 -27.06
N TYR A 180 -3.40 14.19 -27.83
CA TYR A 180 -4.68 14.86 -27.53
C TYR A 180 -5.93 14.00 -27.81
N ASP A 181 -5.77 12.82 -28.43
CA ASP A 181 -6.84 11.81 -28.41
C ASP A 181 -6.92 11.12 -27.04
N ILE A 182 -5.79 10.98 -26.34
CA ILE A 182 -5.67 10.25 -25.08
C ILE A 182 -5.89 11.18 -23.89
N VAL A 183 -5.21 12.33 -23.87
CA VAL A 183 -5.25 13.34 -22.81
C VAL A 183 -6.27 14.41 -23.17
N ASP A 184 -7.08 14.81 -22.20
CA ASP A 184 -8.01 15.91 -22.41
C ASP A 184 -7.28 17.25 -22.61
N LYS A 185 -7.51 17.90 -23.76
CA LYS A 185 -6.88 19.19 -24.06
C LYS A 185 -7.50 20.31 -23.22
N ASP A 186 -8.78 20.21 -22.92
CA ASP A 186 -9.55 21.26 -22.24
C ASP A 186 -9.14 21.40 -20.76
N SER A 187 -8.48 20.37 -20.20
CA SER A 187 -7.90 20.43 -18.87
C SER A 187 -6.55 21.15 -18.79
N ASN A 188 -6.05 21.72 -19.90
CA ASN A 188 -4.74 22.40 -20.00
C ASN A 188 -3.56 21.62 -19.38
N PRO A 189 -3.31 20.37 -19.84
CA PRO A 189 -2.27 19.52 -19.26
C PRO A 189 -0.85 20.02 -19.57
N VAL A 190 0.10 19.76 -18.67
CA VAL A 190 1.53 20.00 -18.91
C VAL A 190 2.10 18.87 -19.76
N MET A 191 2.58 19.18 -20.97
CA MET A 191 3.03 18.18 -21.94
C MET A 191 4.51 18.35 -22.28
N GLU A 192 5.31 17.34 -21.99
CA GLU A 192 6.70 17.17 -22.45
C GLU A 192 6.74 15.97 -23.39
N LEU A 193 6.50 16.21 -24.68
CA LEU A 193 6.34 15.15 -25.68
C LEU A 193 7.67 14.51 -26.11
N PRO A 194 7.65 13.24 -26.55
CA PRO A 194 8.83 12.54 -27.03
C PRO A 194 9.47 13.27 -28.21
N LYS A 195 10.81 13.30 -28.22
CA LYS A 195 11.60 13.77 -29.36
C LYS A 195 11.81 12.62 -30.34
N THR A 196 12.15 12.95 -31.59
CA THR A 196 12.50 11.96 -32.62
C THR A 196 13.59 11.01 -32.12
N SER A 197 13.40 9.71 -32.37
CA SER A 197 14.35 8.68 -31.99
C SER A 197 15.73 8.87 -32.62
N LEU A 198 16.78 8.55 -31.86
CA LEU A 198 18.16 8.45 -32.37
C LEU A 198 18.51 7.03 -32.82
N ALA A 199 17.59 6.06 -32.68
CA ALA A 199 17.82 4.70 -33.14
C ALA A 199 17.94 4.68 -34.67
N GLN A 200 19.08 4.18 -35.19
CA GLN A 200 19.37 4.14 -36.62
C GLN A 200 18.36 3.31 -37.45
N HIS A 201 17.55 2.46 -36.81
CA HIS A 201 16.66 1.50 -37.47
C HIS A 201 15.25 1.42 -36.85
N CYS A 202 14.58 2.55 -36.59
CA CYS A 202 13.14 2.51 -36.31
C CYS A 202 12.37 2.07 -37.57
N LYS A 203 11.63 0.97 -37.45
CA LYS A 203 10.69 0.53 -38.51
C LYS A 203 9.49 1.49 -38.55
N LYS A 204 9.00 1.78 -39.76
CA LYS A 204 7.83 2.65 -39.96
C LYS A 204 6.55 1.97 -39.47
N CYS A 205 5.57 2.79 -39.11
CA CYS A 205 4.20 2.34 -38.84
C CYS A 205 3.58 1.68 -40.08
N ASP A 206 2.60 0.81 -39.85
CA ASP A 206 1.83 0.22 -40.93
C ASP A 206 1.10 1.31 -41.74
N PRO A 207 1.01 1.20 -43.09
CA PRO A 207 0.34 2.21 -43.92
C PRO A 207 -1.13 2.43 -43.58
N SER A 208 -1.80 1.46 -42.95
CA SER A 208 -3.20 1.59 -42.51
C SER A 208 -3.38 2.43 -41.24
N CYS A 209 -2.31 2.75 -40.52
CA CYS A 209 -2.40 3.56 -39.31
C CYS A 209 -2.78 5.01 -39.64
N PHE A 210 -3.77 5.54 -38.92
CA PHE A 210 -4.23 6.91 -39.10
C PHE A 210 -3.08 7.91 -38.94
N ASN A 211 -2.83 8.74 -39.95
CA ASN A 211 -1.71 9.70 -40.00
C ASN A 211 -0.35 9.11 -39.61
N GLY A 212 -0.15 7.81 -39.87
CA GLY A 212 1.07 7.09 -39.49
C GLY A 212 1.31 6.99 -37.98
N SER A 213 0.26 7.06 -37.15
CA SER A 213 0.36 6.99 -35.69
C SER A 213 0.32 5.55 -35.17
N CYS A 214 1.41 5.08 -34.56
CA CYS A 214 1.51 3.73 -34.00
C CYS A 214 2.42 3.68 -32.76
N TRP A 215 2.21 2.69 -31.90
CA TRP A 215 3.07 2.42 -30.74
C TRP A 215 4.28 1.55 -31.09
N ALA A 216 4.18 0.77 -32.16
CA ALA A 216 5.21 -0.11 -32.69
C ALA A 216 4.87 -0.46 -34.15
N PRO A 217 5.79 -1.09 -34.91
CA PRO A 217 5.51 -1.58 -36.26
C PRO A 217 4.41 -2.65 -36.27
N GLY A 218 3.64 -2.75 -37.36
CA GLY A 218 2.55 -3.71 -37.50
C GLY A 218 1.16 -3.10 -37.31
N LYS A 219 0.16 -3.67 -37.99
CA LYS A 219 -1.22 -3.18 -38.01
C LYS A 219 -1.89 -3.22 -36.62
N GLU A 220 -1.53 -4.19 -35.80
CA GLU A 220 -2.03 -4.37 -34.44
C GLU A 220 -1.54 -3.31 -33.44
N ASN A 221 -0.56 -2.51 -33.84
CA ASN A 221 0.05 -1.48 -33.00
C ASN A 221 -0.33 -0.06 -33.46
N CYS A 222 -1.22 0.08 -34.44
CA CYS A 222 -1.80 1.37 -34.81
C CYS A 222 -2.51 1.99 -33.61
N GLN A 223 -2.41 3.31 -33.46
CA GLN A 223 -3.15 4.02 -32.43
C GLN A 223 -4.66 3.94 -32.71
N THR A 224 -5.42 3.43 -31.75
CA THR A 224 -6.89 3.47 -31.80
C THR A 224 -7.36 4.86 -31.37
N LEU A 225 -8.12 5.54 -32.22
CA LEU A 225 -8.66 6.88 -31.93
C LEU A 225 -10.10 6.79 -31.41
N THR A 226 -10.36 7.45 -30.28
CA THR A 226 -11.65 7.39 -29.59
C THR A 226 -12.21 8.75 -29.20
N LYS A 227 -11.55 9.86 -29.60
CA LYS A 227 -12.00 11.23 -29.35
C LYS A 227 -11.90 12.13 -30.58
N LEU A 228 -10.75 12.15 -31.27
CA LEU A 228 -10.48 13.07 -32.39
C LEU A 228 -11.30 12.75 -33.64
N THR A 229 -11.78 11.52 -33.79
CA THR A 229 -12.56 11.06 -34.94
C THR A 229 -14.06 11.04 -34.68
N CYS A 230 -14.49 11.44 -33.48
CA CYS A 230 -15.89 11.36 -33.09
C CYS A 230 -16.75 12.42 -33.77
N ALA A 231 -18.05 12.11 -33.91
CA ALA A 231 -19.04 13.08 -34.34
C ALA A 231 -19.20 14.18 -33.27
N GLU A 232 -19.49 15.41 -33.69
CA GLU A 232 -19.65 16.57 -32.80
C GLU A 232 -20.78 16.39 -31.76
N GLN A 233 -21.74 15.50 -32.02
CA GLN A 233 -22.84 15.19 -31.10
C GLN A 233 -22.41 14.29 -29.93
N CYS A 234 -21.23 13.66 -29.97
CA CYS A 234 -20.78 12.79 -28.90
C CYS A 234 -20.39 13.64 -27.67
N SER A 235 -20.88 13.26 -26.49
CA SER A 235 -20.53 13.91 -25.22
C SER A 235 -19.11 13.58 -24.72
N GLY A 236 -18.40 12.66 -25.38
CA GLY A 236 -17.08 12.23 -24.97
C GLY A 236 -16.44 11.29 -26.00
N ARG A 237 -16.44 9.99 -25.69
CA ARG A 237 -15.75 8.96 -26.48
C ARG A 237 -16.65 8.38 -27.58
N CYS A 238 -16.04 7.75 -28.58
CA CYS A 238 -16.74 7.00 -29.63
C CYS A 238 -15.96 5.77 -30.08
N LYS A 239 -16.64 4.84 -30.74
CA LYS A 239 -16.03 3.68 -31.43
C LYS A 239 -15.83 3.90 -32.94
N GLY A 240 -16.18 5.07 -33.45
CA GLY A 240 -16.21 5.40 -34.87
C GLY A 240 -16.76 6.80 -35.13
N PRO A 241 -16.74 7.26 -36.39
CA PRO A 241 -17.02 8.66 -36.72
C PRO A 241 -18.51 9.01 -36.83
N LYS A 242 -19.43 8.04 -36.76
CA LYS A 242 -20.86 8.31 -36.91
C LYS A 242 -21.48 8.69 -35.56
N PRO A 243 -22.56 9.48 -35.52
CA PRO A 243 -23.31 9.73 -34.28
C PRO A 243 -23.81 8.45 -33.60
N SER A 244 -24.09 7.38 -34.35
CA SER A 244 -24.46 6.07 -33.81
C SER A 244 -23.30 5.33 -33.11
N ASP A 245 -22.07 5.82 -33.26
CA ASP A 245 -20.86 5.26 -32.65
C ASP A 245 -20.48 5.98 -31.35
N CYS A 246 -21.26 6.97 -30.91
CA CYS A 246 -21.01 7.65 -29.64
C CYS A 246 -21.16 6.67 -28.47
N CYS A 247 -20.24 6.75 -27.52
CA CYS A 247 -20.30 6.00 -26.28
C CYS A 247 -21.25 6.65 -25.27
N ASN A 248 -21.65 5.87 -24.26
CA ASN A 248 -22.34 6.43 -23.11
C ASN A 248 -21.45 7.46 -22.37
N GLU A 249 -22.05 8.48 -21.77
CA GLU A 249 -21.33 9.56 -21.07
C GLU A 249 -20.52 9.10 -19.85
N HIS A 250 -20.90 7.97 -19.24
CA HIS A 250 -20.16 7.35 -18.14
C HIS A 250 -18.97 6.49 -18.60
N CYS A 251 -18.78 6.32 -19.92
CA CYS A 251 -17.65 5.58 -20.47
C CYS A 251 -16.37 6.43 -20.46
N ALA A 252 -15.26 5.75 -20.20
CA ALA A 252 -13.90 6.21 -20.43
C ALA A 252 -13.19 5.24 -21.38
N ALA A 253 -12.11 5.71 -22.02
CA ALA A 253 -11.30 4.95 -22.99
C ALA A 253 -12.01 4.51 -24.29
N GLY A 254 -13.33 4.31 -24.29
CA GLY A 254 -14.13 3.90 -25.45
C GLY A 254 -15.26 2.96 -25.07
N CYS A 255 -15.90 2.35 -26.07
CA CYS A 255 -17.03 1.45 -25.87
C CYS A 255 -17.16 0.42 -27.00
N THR A 256 -17.86 -0.67 -26.74
CA THR A 256 -18.31 -1.65 -27.74
C THR A 256 -19.73 -1.36 -28.24
N GLY A 257 -20.48 -0.51 -27.54
CA GLY A 257 -21.87 -0.14 -27.82
C GLY A 257 -22.28 1.14 -27.07
N PRO A 258 -23.51 1.62 -27.26
CA PRO A 258 -23.95 2.91 -26.74
C PRO A 258 -24.39 2.89 -25.26
N LYS A 259 -24.48 1.71 -24.61
CA LYS A 259 -24.97 1.60 -23.23
C LYS A 259 -23.84 1.77 -22.22
N ALA A 260 -24.20 2.15 -20.98
CA ALA A 260 -23.26 2.23 -19.86
C ALA A 260 -22.66 0.85 -19.46
N THR A 261 -23.23 -0.26 -19.95
CA THR A 261 -22.69 -1.62 -19.81
C THR A 261 -21.65 -1.99 -20.86
N ASP A 262 -21.55 -1.19 -21.92
CA ASP A 262 -20.72 -1.48 -23.09
C ASP A 262 -19.39 -0.71 -23.05
N CYS A 263 -19.10 -0.02 -21.94
CA CYS A 263 -17.89 0.78 -21.77
C CYS A 263 -16.65 -0.11 -21.65
N LEU A 264 -15.53 0.34 -22.22
CA LEU A 264 -14.23 -0.32 -22.06
C LEU A 264 -13.60 -0.10 -20.68
N ALA A 265 -13.90 1.06 -20.07
CA ALA A 265 -13.60 1.43 -18.71
C ALA A 265 -14.66 2.44 -18.21
N CYS A 266 -14.91 2.51 -16.91
CA CYS A 266 -15.82 3.49 -16.33
C CYS A 266 -15.10 4.79 -15.98
N LYS A 267 -15.71 5.93 -16.36
CA LYS A 267 -15.19 7.28 -16.06
C LYS A 267 -15.10 7.53 -14.56
N ALA A 268 -16.16 7.20 -13.82
CA ALA A 268 -16.22 7.34 -12.36
C ALA A 268 -16.19 5.97 -11.67
N PHE A 269 -17.33 5.28 -11.57
CA PHE A 269 -17.43 4.01 -10.84
C PHE A 269 -18.04 2.89 -11.68
N GLN A 270 -17.51 1.69 -11.49
CA GLN A 270 -18.08 0.45 -11.98
C GLN A 270 -18.91 -0.21 -10.88
N ASP A 271 -20.22 -0.31 -11.13
CA ASP A 271 -21.15 -1.08 -10.32
C ASP A 271 -21.54 -2.35 -11.07
N GLU A 272 -20.90 -3.46 -10.69
CA GLU A 272 -20.99 -4.74 -11.41
C GLU A 272 -20.57 -4.57 -12.89
N ALA A 273 -21.50 -4.66 -13.83
CA ALA A 273 -21.23 -4.48 -15.26
C ALA A 273 -21.57 -3.07 -15.77
N THR A 274 -22.06 -2.16 -14.92
CA THR A 274 -22.59 -0.85 -15.36
C THR A 274 -21.73 0.30 -14.84
N CYS A 275 -21.37 1.23 -15.72
CA CYS A 275 -20.71 2.47 -15.32
C CYS A 275 -21.71 3.50 -14.77
N LYS A 276 -21.39 4.11 -13.63
CA LYS A 276 -22.22 5.09 -12.92
C LYS A 276 -21.36 6.22 -12.37
N ASP A 277 -21.97 7.37 -12.11
CA ASP A 277 -21.30 8.51 -11.48
C ASP A 277 -21.10 8.37 -9.96
N ALA A 278 -21.91 7.54 -9.31
CA ALA A 278 -21.82 7.26 -7.89
C ALA A 278 -22.27 5.83 -7.56
N CYS A 279 -21.70 5.25 -6.51
CA CYS A 279 -22.18 3.99 -5.96
C CYS A 279 -23.51 4.18 -5.20
N PRO A 280 -24.35 3.12 -5.10
CA PRO A 280 -25.55 3.13 -4.28
C PRO A 280 -25.29 3.61 -2.84
N GLN A 281 -25.98 4.69 -2.44
CA GLN A 281 -25.80 5.33 -1.14
C GLN A 281 -26.16 4.39 0.02
N LEU A 282 -25.56 4.61 1.19
CA LEU A 282 -25.81 3.80 2.38
C LEU A 282 -27.20 4.01 2.99
N MET A 283 -27.76 5.21 2.84
CA MET A 283 -29.05 5.62 3.38
C MET A 283 -29.90 6.21 2.26
N LEU A 284 -31.21 5.93 2.26
CA LEU A 284 -32.19 6.51 1.35
C LEU A 284 -33.23 7.28 2.16
N TYR A 285 -33.68 8.42 1.63
CA TYR A 285 -34.79 9.16 2.20
C TYR A 285 -36.10 8.44 1.85
N ASN A 286 -36.86 8.03 2.86
CA ASN A 286 -38.19 7.46 2.68
C ASN A 286 -39.23 8.59 2.74
N PRO A 287 -39.94 8.90 1.63
CA PRO A 287 -40.91 9.99 1.60
C PRO A 287 -42.12 9.78 2.50
N ASN A 288 -42.46 8.53 2.87
CA ASN A 288 -43.61 8.23 3.73
C ASN A 288 -43.31 8.45 5.21
N THR A 289 -42.09 8.10 5.66
CA THR A 289 -41.67 8.25 7.05
C THR A 289 -40.94 9.58 7.30
N HIS A 290 -40.54 10.28 6.23
CA HIS A 290 -39.70 11.47 6.26
C HIS A 290 -38.35 11.23 6.97
N GLN A 291 -37.84 10.00 6.93
CA GLN A 291 -36.62 9.58 7.60
C GLN A 291 -35.60 8.99 6.63
N LEU A 292 -34.33 8.97 7.04
CA LEU A 292 -33.27 8.23 6.37
C LEU A 292 -33.29 6.77 6.83
N GLU A 293 -33.51 5.85 5.89
CA GLU A 293 -33.54 4.41 6.13
C GLU A 293 -32.33 3.75 5.45
N VAL A 294 -31.88 2.62 6.00
CA VAL A 294 -30.74 1.87 5.45
C VAL A 294 -31.11 1.34 4.06
N ASN A 295 -30.27 1.61 3.08
CA ASN A 295 -30.44 1.10 1.73
C ASN A 295 -30.03 -0.39 1.66
N PRO A 296 -30.94 -1.32 1.31
CA PRO A 296 -30.59 -2.73 1.15
C PRO A 296 -29.55 -2.98 0.04
N ASP A 297 -29.52 -2.11 -0.97
CA ASP A 297 -28.61 -2.18 -2.11
C ASP A 297 -27.33 -1.34 -1.92
N ALA A 298 -27.09 -0.85 -0.70
CA ALA A 298 -25.91 -0.06 -0.34
C ALA A 298 -24.61 -0.73 -0.77
N LYS A 299 -23.72 0.05 -1.40
CA LYS A 299 -22.37 -0.38 -1.76
C LYS A 299 -21.36 0.70 -1.37
N TYR A 300 -20.20 0.26 -0.92
CA TYR A 300 -19.07 1.12 -0.63
C TYR A 300 -18.27 1.42 -1.88
N THR A 301 -17.76 2.65 -1.96
CA THR A 301 -16.77 3.04 -2.97
C THR A 301 -15.40 2.45 -2.60
N PHE A 302 -14.79 1.72 -3.53
CA PHE A 302 -13.43 1.19 -3.41
C PHE A 302 -12.68 1.39 -4.72
N GLY A 303 -11.75 2.35 -4.74
CA GLY A 303 -11.13 2.81 -5.98
C GLY A 303 -12.20 3.31 -6.95
N ALA A 304 -12.22 2.76 -8.16
CA ALA A 304 -13.23 3.03 -9.19
C ALA A 304 -14.35 1.97 -9.24
N THR A 305 -14.58 1.23 -8.16
CA THR A 305 -15.57 0.13 -8.11
C THR A 305 -16.51 0.25 -6.91
N CYS A 306 -17.72 -0.31 -7.04
CA CYS A 306 -18.70 -0.40 -5.95
C CYS A 306 -18.69 -1.81 -5.33
N VAL A 307 -18.44 -1.92 -4.02
CA VAL A 307 -18.29 -3.19 -3.30
C VAL A 307 -19.27 -3.32 -2.12
N LYS A 308 -19.81 -4.50 -1.86
CA LYS A 308 -20.72 -4.73 -0.72
C LYS A 308 -20.03 -4.69 0.64
N LYS A 309 -18.74 -5.03 0.69
CA LYS A 309 -17.91 -5.01 1.91
C LYS A 309 -16.54 -4.47 1.57
N CYS A 310 -15.96 -3.66 2.45
CA CYS A 310 -14.59 -3.20 2.27
C CYS A 310 -13.59 -4.36 2.40
N PRO A 311 -12.50 -4.35 1.64
CA PRO A 311 -11.45 -5.36 1.76
C PRO A 311 -10.80 -5.36 3.16
N HIS A 312 -10.16 -6.48 3.51
CA HIS A 312 -9.42 -6.60 4.77
C HIS A 312 -8.40 -5.47 4.93
N ASN A 313 -8.25 -4.97 6.15
CA ASN A 313 -7.35 -3.88 6.54
C ASN A 313 -7.73 -2.46 6.06
N TYR A 314 -8.91 -2.28 5.42
CA TYR A 314 -9.49 -0.97 5.14
C TYR A 314 -10.45 -0.51 6.25
N VAL A 315 -10.73 0.79 6.25
CA VAL A 315 -11.61 1.49 7.19
C VAL A 315 -12.77 2.11 6.42
N VAL A 316 -13.98 2.02 6.96
CA VAL A 316 -15.20 2.56 6.34
C VAL A 316 -15.41 4.01 6.77
N THR A 317 -15.68 4.91 5.83
CA THR A 317 -16.10 6.28 6.15
C THR A 317 -17.61 6.40 6.30
N ASP A 318 -18.06 7.45 7.00
CA ASP A 318 -19.50 7.81 7.09
C ASP A 318 -20.14 8.02 5.70
N HIS A 319 -19.34 8.38 4.68
CA HIS A 319 -19.79 8.60 3.31
C HIS A 319 -19.78 7.34 2.44
N GLY A 320 -19.54 6.16 3.03
CA GLY A 320 -19.56 4.90 2.30
C GLY A 320 -18.34 4.68 1.41
N ALA A 321 -17.14 5.03 1.88
CA ALA A 321 -15.88 4.76 1.18
C ALA A 321 -14.96 3.85 1.98
N CYS A 322 -14.25 2.97 1.26
CA CYS A 322 -13.19 2.12 1.80
C CYS A 322 -11.86 2.88 1.72
N VAL A 323 -11.39 3.41 2.84
CA VAL A 323 -10.15 4.18 2.93
C VAL A 323 -9.11 3.46 3.77
N ARG A 324 -7.83 3.78 3.56
CA ARG A 324 -6.76 3.25 4.43
C ARG A 324 -6.68 4.01 5.74
N THR A 325 -7.12 5.25 5.71
CA THR A 325 -6.92 6.21 6.78
C THR A 325 -8.12 7.14 6.86
N CYS A 326 -8.55 7.41 8.08
CA CYS A 326 -9.59 8.39 8.35
C CYS A 326 -9.15 9.81 8.01
N SER A 327 -10.07 10.60 7.46
CA SER A 327 -9.81 11.99 7.08
C SER A 327 -9.57 12.88 8.31
N ALA A 328 -8.97 14.05 8.10
CA ALA A 328 -8.75 15.02 9.16
C ALA A 328 -10.09 15.37 9.86
N GLY A 329 -10.08 15.42 11.20
CA GLY A 329 -11.30 15.64 11.98
C GLY A 329 -12.09 14.36 12.32
N THR A 330 -11.60 13.20 11.88
CA THR A 330 -12.18 11.89 12.21
C THR A 330 -11.14 10.95 12.84
N TYR A 331 -11.61 9.95 13.59
CA TYR A 331 -10.78 8.94 14.23
C TYR A 331 -11.31 7.53 13.95
N GLU A 332 -10.40 6.56 13.94
CA GLU A 332 -10.72 5.15 13.70
C GLU A 332 -11.31 4.52 14.96
N VAL A 333 -12.45 3.86 14.83
CA VAL A 333 -13.10 3.05 15.86
C VAL A 333 -13.41 1.66 15.30
N ASP A 334 -13.38 0.66 16.15
CA ASP A 334 -13.89 -0.66 15.82
C ASP A 334 -15.32 -0.78 16.36
N GLU A 335 -16.28 -0.99 15.45
CA GLU A 335 -17.67 -1.30 15.78
C GLU A 335 -18.06 -2.63 15.15
N ASP A 336 -18.38 -3.62 15.98
CA ASP A 336 -18.82 -4.94 15.55
C ASP A 336 -17.84 -5.65 14.58
N GLY A 337 -16.53 -5.45 14.78
CA GLY A 337 -15.48 -6.02 13.93
C GLY A 337 -15.27 -5.27 12.61
N VAL A 338 -15.97 -4.15 12.40
CA VAL A 338 -15.79 -3.25 11.26
C VAL A 338 -15.12 -1.98 11.74
N ARG A 339 -13.93 -1.70 11.19
CA ARG A 339 -13.24 -0.43 11.44
C ARG A 339 -13.95 0.70 10.69
N LYS A 340 -14.39 1.72 11.41
CA LYS A 340 -15.08 2.90 10.87
C LYS A 340 -14.37 4.19 11.27
N CYS A 341 -14.55 5.23 10.46
CA CYS A 341 -14.10 6.58 10.77
C CYS A 341 -15.25 7.38 11.37
N LYS A 342 -15.11 7.82 12.62
CA LYS A 342 -16.09 8.69 13.30
C LYS A 342 -15.57 10.11 13.45
N LYS A 343 -16.45 11.10 13.37
CA LYS A 343 -16.11 12.50 13.67
C LYS A 343 -15.69 12.66 15.13
N CYS A 344 -14.66 13.47 15.36
CA CYS A 344 -14.23 13.84 16.70
C CYS A 344 -15.23 14.81 17.34
N GLU A 345 -15.51 14.63 18.62
CA GLU A 345 -16.23 15.62 19.44
C GLU A 345 -15.24 16.72 19.83
N GLY A 346 -15.26 17.83 19.10
CA GLY A 346 -14.25 18.88 19.23
C GLY A 346 -12.94 18.54 18.48
N PRO A 347 -11.80 19.17 18.84
CA PRO A 347 -10.52 18.85 18.23
C PRO A 347 -10.17 17.38 18.44
N CYS A 348 -9.78 16.67 17.37
CA CYS A 348 -9.29 15.29 17.52
C CYS A 348 -8.08 15.25 18.48
N PRO A 349 -7.93 14.19 19.29
CA PRO A 349 -6.75 14.00 20.13
C PRO A 349 -5.50 13.84 19.26
N LYS A 350 -4.85 14.96 18.95
CA LYS A 350 -3.51 14.99 18.39
C LYS A 350 -2.53 14.82 19.54
N GLY A 351 -1.46 14.05 19.34
CA GLY A 351 -0.27 14.20 20.18
C GLY A 351 0.11 15.68 20.16
N ASN A 352 0.36 16.28 21.33
CA ASN A 352 0.68 17.69 21.44
C ASN A 352 2.05 17.97 20.80
N GLY A 353 2.09 18.09 19.48
CA GLY A 353 3.19 18.62 18.70
C GLY A 353 2.81 20.03 18.25
N GLU A 354 3.45 21.03 18.88
CA GLU A 354 3.34 22.48 18.63
C GLU A 354 2.03 23.17 19.03
N GLN A 355 1.93 23.54 20.32
CA GLN A 355 1.42 24.88 20.64
C GLN A 355 2.56 25.87 20.38
N THR A 356 2.41 26.69 19.34
CA THR A 356 3.12 27.96 19.22
C THR A 356 2.95 28.71 20.54
N PHE A 357 4.04 28.84 21.29
CA PHE A 357 4.12 29.69 22.46
C PHE A 357 4.08 31.14 21.98
N CYS A 358 2.88 31.68 21.75
CA CYS A 358 2.72 33.13 21.69
C CYS A 358 3.11 33.67 23.07
N ARG A 359 4.33 34.19 23.20
CA ARG A 359 4.73 35.01 24.33
C ARG A 359 3.78 36.21 24.41
N ARG A 360 2.79 36.14 25.29
CA ARG A 360 2.19 37.33 25.89
C ARG A 360 2.77 37.49 27.28
N HIS A 361 3.56 38.55 27.45
CA HIS A 361 3.94 39.07 28.74
C HIS A 361 2.71 39.41 29.59
N GLN A 362 2.79 39.07 30.88
CA GLN A 362 2.15 39.71 32.05
C GLN A 362 0.61 39.79 32.12
N PHE A 363 0.00 39.08 33.08
CA PHE A 363 -0.37 39.59 34.43
C PHE A 363 -1.15 38.51 35.23
N TYR A 364 -0.97 38.53 36.55
CA TYR A 364 -1.56 37.67 37.58
C TYR A 364 -3.10 37.56 37.57
N ARG A 365 -3.66 36.37 37.81
CA ARG A 365 -4.44 36.06 39.03
C ARG A 365 -4.91 34.61 39.11
N VAL A 366 -4.80 34.08 40.32
CA VAL A 366 -5.30 32.80 40.82
C VAL A 366 -6.83 32.75 40.73
N MET A 367 -7.38 31.67 40.18
CA MET A 367 -8.66 31.05 40.60
C MET A 367 -8.74 29.64 40.03
N SER A 368 -8.88 28.68 40.93
CA SER A 368 -9.16 27.27 40.72
C SER A 368 -10.52 27.06 40.04
N VAL A 369 -10.55 26.27 38.96
CA VAL A 369 -11.75 25.52 38.58
C VAL A 369 -11.30 24.16 38.05
N PHE A 370 -11.86 23.11 38.64
CA PHE A 370 -11.80 21.73 38.19
C PHE A 370 -12.00 21.62 36.68
N SER A 371 -10.99 21.13 35.96
CA SER A 371 -11.18 20.62 34.60
C SER A 371 -10.65 19.19 34.54
N ARG A 372 -11.63 18.28 34.50
CA ARG A 372 -11.59 16.85 34.13
C ARG A 372 -10.23 16.37 33.59
N PHE A 373 -9.75 15.27 34.18
CA PHE A 373 -8.78 14.35 33.58
C PHE A 373 -9.01 14.24 32.06
N PRO A 374 -8.01 14.47 31.20
CA PRO A 374 -8.16 14.14 29.80
C PRO A 374 -8.39 12.63 29.73
N SER A 375 -9.54 12.23 29.20
CA SER A 375 -9.86 10.85 28.90
C SER A 375 -8.66 10.19 28.20
N ARG A 376 -8.32 8.97 28.61
CA ARG A 376 -7.29 8.09 28.01
C ARG A 376 -7.61 7.75 26.54
N ARG A 377 -7.70 8.74 25.66
CA ARG A 377 -7.76 8.52 24.21
C ARG A 377 -6.32 8.40 23.69
N PRO A 378 -6.01 7.37 22.88
CA PRO A 378 -4.73 7.28 22.20
C PRO A 378 -4.47 8.58 21.43
N ALA A 379 -3.36 9.27 21.71
CA ALA A 379 -2.92 10.39 20.89
C ALA A 379 -2.50 9.85 19.52
N VAL A 380 -3.18 10.33 18.47
CA VAL A 380 -2.94 9.92 17.08
C VAL A 380 -2.15 11.02 16.37
N CYS A 381 -1.10 10.63 15.65
CA CYS A 381 -0.23 11.55 14.94
C CYS A 381 -0.10 11.16 13.48
N ASN A 382 0.11 12.14 12.62
CA ASN A 382 0.37 11.89 11.21
C ASN A 382 1.80 11.39 11.05
N GLY A 383 1.97 10.26 10.36
CA GLY A 383 3.25 9.79 9.85
C GLY A 383 3.54 10.37 8.47
N LEU A 384 4.64 9.91 7.89
CA LEU A 384 5.00 10.21 6.50
C LEU A 384 3.88 9.75 5.56
N GLY A 385 3.69 10.47 4.44
CA GLY A 385 2.60 10.23 3.50
C GLY A 385 1.23 10.75 3.97
N MET A 386 1.15 11.47 5.09
CA MET A 386 -0.11 11.97 5.64
C MET A 386 -0.06 13.45 6.05
N GLY A 387 -1.12 14.20 5.70
CA GLY A 387 -1.27 15.61 6.07
C GLY A 387 -0.10 16.46 5.58
N ASN A 388 0.51 17.23 6.48
CA ASN A 388 1.67 18.07 6.15
C ASN A 388 2.96 17.25 5.86
N LEU A 389 2.94 15.94 6.08
CA LEU A 389 4.07 15.04 5.83
C LEU A 389 3.90 14.22 4.53
N THR A 390 2.96 14.59 3.66
CA THR A 390 2.67 13.85 2.42
C THR A 390 3.88 13.76 1.48
N ASP A 391 4.61 14.88 1.30
CA ASP A 391 5.77 14.95 0.41
C ASP A 391 7.12 14.85 1.14
N VAL A 392 7.10 14.38 2.39
CA VAL A 392 8.30 14.28 3.23
C VAL A 392 8.91 12.89 3.12
N LEU A 393 10.19 12.83 2.74
CA LEU A 393 10.91 11.58 2.46
C LEU A 393 11.21 10.74 3.71
N SER A 394 11.64 11.39 4.80
CA SER A 394 12.09 10.72 6.02
C SER A 394 11.80 11.53 7.27
N ILE A 395 11.81 10.83 8.41
CA ILE A 395 11.87 11.47 9.71
C ILE A 395 13.17 12.29 9.78
N ASN A 396 13.10 13.53 10.25
CA ASN A 396 14.23 14.44 10.29
C ASN A 396 14.11 15.44 11.45
N ASN A 397 15.13 16.29 11.60
CA ASN A 397 15.18 17.24 12.71
C ASN A 397 14.01 18.24 12.74
N SER A 398 13.40 18.54 11.59
CA SER A 398 12.29 19.49 11.45
C SER A 398 10.94 18.89 11.80
N ASN A 399 10.75 17.57 11.65
CA ASN A 399 9.45 16.91 11.84
C ASN A 399 9.36 15.98 13.05
N ILE A 400 10.48 15.54 13.64
CA ILE A 400 10.52 14.56 14.74
C ILE A 400 9.66 14.94 15.95
N ASN A 401 9.57 16.23 16.27
CA ASN A 401 8.80 16.70 17.41
C ASN A 401 7.27 16.53 17.25
N SER A 402 6.78 16.36 16.00
CA SER A 402 5.36 16.07 15.74
C SER A 402 4.93 14.68 16.23
N PHE A 403 5.90 13.81 16.56
CA PHE A 403 5.68 12.46 17.10
C PHE A 403 5.67 12.41 18.64
N TRP A 404 5.75 13.55 19.32
CA TRP A 404 5.73 13.62 20.78
C TRP A 404 4.40 13.12 21.38
N ASN A 405 4.48 12.21 22.36
CA ASN A 405 3.35 11.58 23.05
C ASN A 405 2.39 10.81 22.12
N CYS A 406 2.82 10.40 20.94
CA CYS A 406 1.99 9.67 19.98
C CYS A 406 1.92 8.20 20.33
N THR A 407 0.70 7.68 20.49
CA THR A 407 0.47 6.24 20.74
C THR A 407 0.14 5.48 19.46
N LYS A 408 -0.38 6.18 18.44
CA LYS A 408 -0.68 5.62 17.12
C LYS A 408 -0.18 6.58 16.05
N ILE A 409 0.63 6.06 15.12
CA ILE A 409 1.08 6.78 13.94
C ILE A 409 0.20 6.36 12.77
N ASN A 410 -0.47 7.35 12.20
CA ASN A 410 -1.26 7.22 11.00
C ASN A 410 -0.41 7.61 9.80
N GLY A 411 0.11 6.64 9.06
CA GLY A 411 1.08 6.82 7.98
C GLY A 411 2.35 6.00 8.20
N ASP A 412 3.41 6.40 7.52
CA ASP A 412 4.67 5.67 7.46
C ASP A 412 5.74 6.27 8.38
N VAL A 413 6.75 5.46 8.71
CA VAL A 413 7.96 5.88 9.42
C VAL A 413 9.18 5.39 8.66
N SER A 414 9.96 6.33 8.12
CA SER A 414 11.20 6.06 7.38
C SER A 414 12.37 6.76 8.04
N ILE A 415 13.37 5.98 8.46
CA ILE A 415 14.63 6.46 9.04
C ILE A 415 15.74 6.16 8.03
N LEU A 416 16.23 7.22 7.39
CA LEU A 416 17.16 7.14 6.26
C LEU A 416 18.46 7.89 6.59
N ARG A 417 19.44 7.81 5.69
CA ARG A 417 20.70 8.54 5.83
C ARG A 417 20.52 10.05 6.05
N THR A 418 19.53 10.65 5.37
CA THR A 418 19.18 12.08 5.51
C THR A 418 18.64 12.44 6.89
N THR A 419 18.12 11.46 7.65
CA THR A 419 17.65 11.68 9.02
C THR A 419 18.78 12.16 9.93
N PHE A 420 19.93 11.48 9.88
CA PHE A 420 21.07 11.80 10.76
C PHE A 420 22.12 12.70 10.10
N LYS A 421 22.25 12.68 8.77
CA LYS A 421 23.23 13.53 8.04
C LYS A 421 22.67 14.87 7.54
N GLY A 422 21.39 15.13 7.81
CA GLY A 422 20.70 16.30 7.28
C GLY A 422 20.53 16.24 5.77
N ASP A 423 19.99 17.32 5.21
CA ASP A 423 19.77 17.51 3.78
C ASP A 423 19.95 18.98 3.41
N SER A 424 20.97 19.25 2.60
CA SER A 424 21.30 20.60 2.14
C SER A 424 20.27 21.17 1.17
N PHE A 425 19.55 20.33 0.41
CA PHE A 425 18.54 20.80 -0.55
C PHE A 425 17.33 21.43 0.17
N THR A 426 16.88 20.79 1.25
CA THR A 426 15.80 21.30 2.12
C THR A 426 16.29 22.17 3.26
N ASN A 427 17.60 22.43 3.35
CA ASN A 427 18.25 23.11 4.46
C ASN A 427 17.91 22.50 5.84
N THR A 428 17.78 21.18 5.89
CA THR A 428 17.48 20.42 7.10
C THR A 428 18.79 20.04 7.79
N SER A 429 18.96 20.43 9.06
CA SER A 429 20.14 20.07 9.84
C SER A 429 20.14 18.60 10.27
N GLU A 430 21.31 18.10 10.66
CA GLU A 430 21.47 16.79 11.30
C GLU A 430 20.56 16.65 12.53
N MET A 431 19.98 15.46 12.72
CA MET A 431 19.13 15.14 13.86
C MET A 431 19.91 14.43 14.95
N ASN A 432 19.79 14.88 16.19
CA ASN A 432 20.37 14.19 17.34
C ASN A 432 19.65 12.84 17.58
N PRO A 433 20.38 11.71 17.66
CA PRO A 433 19.83 10.37 17.93
C PRO A 433 18.89 10.27 19.14
N SER A 434 19.16 11.03 20.21
CA SER A 434 18.33 11.03 21.42
C SER A 434 16.88 11.46 21.18
N LYS A 435 16.60 12.18 20.08
CA LYS A 435 15.24 12.56 19.70
C LYS A 435 14.38 11.38 19.25
N LEU A 436 14.96 10.22 18.94
CA LEU A 436 14.18 9.02 18.59
C LEU A 436 13.29 8.53 19.75
N GLU A 437 13.61 8.90 20.99
CA GLU A 437 12.87 8.58 22.21
C GLU A 437 11.38 8.96 22.14
N VAL A 438 10.99 9.91 21.28
CA VAL A 438 9.58 10.25 21.03
C VAL A 438 8.74 9.03 20.63
N PHE A 439 9.36 8.05 19.97
CA PHE A 439 8.68 6.83 19.52
C PHE A 439 8.39 5.83 20.64
N LYS A 440 8.93 6.00 21.86
CA LYS A 440 8.70 5.04 22.96
C LYS A 440 7.23 4.91 23.36
N THR A 441 6.44 5.93 23.10
CA THR A 441 5.00 5.92 23.40
C THR A 441 4.16 5.23 22.32
N VAL A 442 4.74 4.96 21.15
CA VAL A 442 4.06 4.42 19.97
C VAL A 442 3.80 2.93 20.16
N LYS A 443 2.52 2.56 19.96
CA LYS A 443 2.02 1.19 20.01
C LYS A 443 1.54 0.68 18.67
N GLU A 444 1.18 1.56 17.75
CA GLU A 444 0.63 1.17 16.45
C GLU A 444 1.15 2.08 15.34
N ILE A 445 1.58 1.47 14.24
CA ILE A 445 1.89 2.15 12.97
C ILE A 445 0.92 1.62 11.91
N THR A 446 0.13 2.50 11.28
CA THR A 446 -0.83 2.06 10.26
C THR A 446 -0.18 1.76 8.91
N GLY A 447 0.93 2.42 8.60
CA GLY A 447 1.72 2.21 7.40
C GLY A 447 2.85 1.21 7.59
N PHE A 448 4.05 1.58 7.14
CA PHE A 448 5.27 0.78 7.29
C PHE A 448 6.31 1.44 8.22
N LEU A 449 7.25 0.64 8.71
CA LEU A 449 8.44 1.08 9.44
C LEU A 449 9.71 0.61 8.70
N VAL A 450 10.47 1.55 8.14
CA VAL A 450 11.70 1.26 7.38
C VAL A 450 12.88 2.00 8.00
N ILE A 451 13.95 1.25 8.26
CA ILE A 451 15.19 1.73 8.85
C ILE A 451 16.34 1.33 7.94
N GLN A 452 16.95 2.31 7.29
CA GLN A 452 18.10 2.15 6.40
C GLN A 452 19.38 2.80 6.94
N GLU A 453 19.24 3.62 7.98
CA GLU A 453 20.35 4.22 8.72
C GLU A 453 19.99 4.17 10.20
N TRP A 454 20.97 3.86 11.05
CA TRP A 454 20.77 3.83 12.49
C TRP A 454 22.05 4.29 13.22
N PRO A 455 21.94 5.02 14.34
CA PRO A 455 23.09 5.45 15.12
C PRO A 455 23.94 4.26 15.58
N SER A 456 25.26 4.35 15.42
CA SER A 456 26.18 3.23 15.71
C SER A 456 26.36 2.95 17.20
N ASP A 457 26.04 3.93 18.04
CA ASP A 457 26.05 3.88 19.51
C ASP A 457 24.80 3.22 20.09
N MET A 458 23.73 3.08 19.31
CA MET A 458 22.50 2.42 19.73
C MET A 458 22.48 0.95 19.29
N GLU A 459 22.47 0.05 20.26
CA GLU A 459 22.54 -1.40 20.01
C GLU A 459 21.24 -2.02 19.51
N SER A 460 20.10 -1.34 19.63
CA SER A 460 18.80 -1.85 19.21
C SER A 460 17.81 -0.77 18.80
N LEU A 461 16.64 -1.22 18.33
CA LEU A 461 15.50 -0.35 17.98
C LEU A 461 14.64 -0.06 19.22
N SER A 462 15.27 0.10 20.39
CA SER A 462 14.59 0.35 21.67
C SER A 462 13.61 1.55 21.68
N PRO A 463 13.74 2.59 20.84
CA PRO A 463 12.68 3.59 20.72
C PRO A 463 11.33 3.01 20.29
N PHE A 464 11.30 1.85 19.64
CA PHE A 464 10.08 1.15 19.22
C PHE A 464 9.75 -0.06 20.10
N GLU A 465 10.30 -0.16 21.31
CA GLU A 465 10.12 -1.35 22.17
C GLU A 465 8.66 -1.63 22.54
N ASN A 466 7.82 -0.59 22.58
CA ASN A 466 6.39 -0.68 22.91
C ASN A 466 5.49 -0.77 21.67
N LEU A 467 6.06 -0.87 20.47
CA LEU A 467 5.31 -1.04 19.22
C LEU A 467 4.66 -2.42 19.20
N GLU A 468 3.34 -2.47 19.13
CA GLU A 468 2.53 -3.69 19.21
C GLU A 468 2.12 -4.20 17.83
N ILE A 469 1.76 -3.29 16.91
CA ILE A 469 1.15 -3.61 15.62
C ILE A 469 1.73 -2.73 14.50
N ILE A 470 2.12 -3.36 13.39
CA ILE A 470 2.35 -2.69 12.10
C ILE A 470 1.27 -3.15 11.14
N ARG A 471 0.39 -2.25 10.69
CA ARG A 471 -0.74 -2.65 9.84
C ARG A 471 -0.37 -2.85 8.39
N GLY A 472 0.67 -2.20 7.87
CA GLY A 472 1.08 -2.34 6.46
C GLY A 472 0.02 -1.90 5.44
N ARG A 473 -0.82 -0.90 5.78
CA ARG A 473 -1.82 -0.35 4.84
C ARG A 473 -1.14 0.31 3.64
N THR A 474 -0.04 1.01 3.92
CA THR A 474 0.99 1.45 2.98
C THR A 474 2.23 0.58 3.17
N LYS A 475 3.02 0.42 2.09
CA LYS A 475 4.18 -0.48 2.06
C LYS A 475 5.31 0.16 1.27
N GLN A 476 6.53 0.10 1.80
CA GLN A 476 7.72 0.49 1.08
C GLN A 476 7.92 -0.48 -0.09
N GLN A 477 8.15 0.07 -1.27
CA GLN A 477 8.17 -0.68 -2.52
C GLN A 477 6.94 -1.57 -2.75
N GLY A 478 5.77 -1.13 -2.25
CA GLY A 478 4.47 -1.80 -2.41
C GLY A 478 4.35 -3.18 -1.76
N SER A 479 5.42 -3.67 -1.13
CA SER A 479 5.49 -5.03 -0.59
C SER A 479 5.97 -5.07 0.85
N VAL A 480 6.82 -4.16 1.31
CA VAL A 480 7.50 -4.26 2.61
C VAL A 480 6.83 -3.37 3.66
N SER A 481 6.39 -3.95 4.77
CA SER A 481 5.81 -3.21 5.91
C SER A 481 6.79 -3.01 7.07
N PHE A 482 7.83 -3.84 7.17
CA PHE A 482 8.94 -3.63 8.09
C PHE A 482 10.29 -3.90 7.42
N ALA A 483 11.23 -2.96 7.57
CA ALA A 483 12.60 -3.18 7.13
C ALA A 483 13.64 -2.65 8.12
N ALA A 484 14.69 -3.44 8.36
CA ALA A 484 15.91 -3.04 9.03
C ALA A 484 17.10 -3.47 8.18
N ILE A 485 17.73 -2.50 7.50
CA ILE A 485 18.73 -2.75 6.46
C ILE A 485 20.00 -1.96 6.74
N SER A 486 21.16 -2.60 6.62
CA SER A 486 22.47 -1.95 6.72
C SER A 486 22.68 -1.19 8.03
N THR A 487 22.11 -1.69 9.13
CA THR A 487 22.22 -1.08 10.46
C THR A 487 23.34 -1.73 11.29
N ALA A 488 23.81 -1.02 12.32
CA ALA A 488 24.83 -1.50 13.24
C ALA A 488 24.28 -2.22 14.49
N VAL A 489 22.96 -2.47 14.55
CA VAL A 489 22.29 -3.03 15.73
C VAL A 489 22.75 -4.46 16.04
N THR A 490 22.74 -4.82 17.32
CA THR A 490 23.06 -6.17 17.82
C THR A 490 21.82 -7.03 18.00
N HIS A 491 20.67 -6.40 18.25
CA HIS A 491 19.36 -7.03 18.39
C HIS A 491 18.25 -6.03 17.99
N LEU A 492 17.06 -6.52 17.63
CA LEU A 492 15.97 -5.63 17.21
C LEU A 492 15.29 -4.95 18.39
N GLY A 493 15.03 -5.66 19.50
CA GLY A 493 14.44 -5.08 20.71
C GLY A 493 12.94 -4.72 20.62
N LEU A 494 12.22 -5.24 19.62
CA LEU A 494 10.79 -4.97 19.40
C LEU A 494 9.88 -5.80 20.32
N ARG A 495 10.11 -5.74 21.64
CA ARG A 495 9.54 -6.69 22.62
C ARG A 495 8.02 -6.79 22.61
N SER A 496 7.31 -5.71 22.31
CA SER A 496 5.84 -5.68 22.29
C SER A 496 5.23 -6.09 20.95
N LEU A 497 6.03 -6.24 19.90
CA LEU A 497 5.54 -6.51 18.55
C LEU A 497 4.92 -7.90 18.47
N ARG A 498 3.64 -7.94 18.10
CA ARG A 498 2.85 -9.18 18.05
C ARG A 498 2.10 -9.38 16.74
N GLU A 499 2.00 -8.33 15.91
CA GLU A 499 1.24 -8.41 14.66
C GLU A 499 1.84 -7.55 13.55
N ILE A 500 1.96 -8.16 12.36
CA ILE A 500 2.14 -7.47 11.08
C ILE A 500 0.96 -7.83 10.19
N SER A 501 -0.02 -6.92 10.11
CA SER A 501 -1.32 -7.23 9.50
C SER A 501 -1.25 -7.42 7.98
N ASP A 502 -0.29 -6.80 7.30
CA ASP A 502 -0.01 -6.95 5.88
C ASP A 502 1.43 -6.53 5.55
N GLY A 503 1.95 -6.96 4.40
CA GLY A 503 3.30 -6.67 3.92
C GLY A 503 4.38 -7.61 4.45
N ASP A 504 5.48 -7.65 3.72
CA ASP A 504 6.68 -8.45 3.95
C ASP A 504 7.62 -7.79 4.96
N VAL A 505 8.48 -8.63 5.53
CA VAL A 505 9.56 -8.22 6.42
C VAL A 505 10.90 -8.37 5.72
N VAL A 506 11.76 -7.35 5.83
CA VAL A 506 13.12 -7.37 5.28
C VAL A 506 14.13 -7.00 6.35
N VAL A 507 14.93 -7.97 6.81
CA VAL A 507 16.02 -7.75 7.75
C VAL A 507 17.31 -8.23 7.12
N MET A 508 18.10 -7.32 6.56
CA MET A 508 19.28 -7.72 5.80
C MET A 508 20.48 -6.81 5.96
N ASN A 509 21.67 -7.38 5.76
CA ASN A 509 22.93 -6.65 5.77
C ASN A 509 23.24 -5.99 7.13
N ASN A 510 22.84 -6.62 8.24
CA ASN A 510 23.12 -6.14 9.59
C ASN A 510 24.19 -7.04 10.23
N PRO A 511 25.49 -6.73 10.09
CA PRO A 511 26.57 -7.68 10.38
C PRO A 511 26.72 -8.04 11.86
N LYS A 512 26.17 -7.23 12.78
CA LYS A 512 26.22 -7.46 14.23
C LYS A 512 24.94 -8.07 14.81
N LEU A 513 23.90 -8.20 13.99
CA LEU A 513 22.55 -8.53 14.42
C LEU A 513 22.37 -10.02 14.68
N CYS A 514 22.03 -10.37 15.92
CA CYS A 514 21.63 -11.70 16.37
C CYS A 514 20.12 -11.73 16.71
N TYR A 515 19.64 -12.88 17.24
CA TYR A 515 18.28 -13.06 17.79
C TYR A 515 17.12 -13.01 16.77
N THR A 516 17.40 -13.05 15.47
CA THR A 516 16.36 -12.99 14.44
C THR A 516 16.52 -14.11 13.42
N ASP A 517 15.42 -14.76 13.09
CA ASP A 517 15.33 -15.79 12.06
C ASP A 517 14.02 -15.63 11.27
N LYS A 518 13.96 -16.21 10.07
CA LYS A 518 12.77 -16.21 9.22
C LYS A 518 11.55 -16.82 9.92
N SER A 519 11.72 -17.84 10.75
CA SER A 519 10.61 -18.50 11.45
C SER A 519 9.93 -17.60 12.48
N HIS A 520 10.69 -16.71 13.13
CA HIS A 520 10.17 -15.78 14.15
C HIS A 520 9.06 -14.89 13.59
N TRP A 521 9.24 -14.38 12.37
CA TRP A 521 8.30 -13.46 11.73
C TRP A 521 7.00 -14.12 11.28
N LYS A 522 7.05 -15.42 10.92
CA LYS A 522 5.85 -16.14 10.43
C LYS A 522 4.71 -16.14 11.45
N ALA A 523 5.03 -16.20 12.74
CA ALA A 523 4.03 -16.19 13.82
C ALA A 523 3.28 -14.86 13.94
N MET A 524 3.78 -13.77 13.35
CA MET A 524 3.19 -12.42 13.43
C MET A 524 2.36 -12.06 12.19
N PHE A 525 2.45 -12.85 11.12
CA PHE A 525 1.74 -12.62 9.87
C PHE A 525 0.26 -13.00 9.98
N LYS A 526 -0.58 -12.26 9.26
CA LYS A 526 -2.02 -12.53 9.14
C LYS A 526 -2.39 -13.17 7.80
N SER A 527 -1.44 -13.30 6.89
CA SER A 527 -1.62 -13.84 5.55
C SER A 527 -0.46 -14.72 5.14
N GLU A 528 -0.76 -15.89 4.57
CA GLU A 528 0.22 -16.83 4.00
C GLU A 528 1.00 -16.24 2.81
N LYS A 529 0.53 -15.12 2.23
CA LYS A 529 1.24 -14.40 1.16
C LYS A 529 2.39 -13.55 1.68
N GLN A 530 2.42 -13.26 2.98
CA GLN A 530 3.51 -12.51 3.61
C GLN A 530 4.75 -13.37 3.71
N ASN A 531 5.91 -12.75 3.56
CA ASN A 531 7.19 -13.43 3.65
C ASN A 531 8.21 -12.59 4.42
N ALA A 532 9.17 -13.27 5.05
CA ALA A 532 10.30 -12.65 5.69
C ALA A 532 11.59 -12.97 4.92
N ARG A 533 12.36 -11.94 4.60
CA ARG A 533 13.72 -12.03 4.06
C ARG A 533 14.70 -11.65 5.15
N VAL A 534 15.35 -12.65 5.73
CA VAL A 534 16.39 -12.50 6.75
C VAL A 534 17.69 -13.05 6.18
N GLN A 535 18.61 -12.20 5.73
CA GLN A 535 19.83 -12.60 5.00
C GLN A 535 20.99 -11.65 5.27
N LYS A 536 22.23 -12.15 5.17
CA LYS A 536 23.46 -11.33 5.36
C LYS A 536 23.49 -10.61 6.72
N ASN A 537 22.95 -11.24 7.77
CA ASN A 537 23.10 -10.80 9.15
C ASN A 537 24.19 -11.66 9.83
N MET A 538 24.42 -11.48 11.14
CA MET A 538 25.33 -12.37 11.86
C MET A 538 24.84 -13.82 11.78
N ASP A 539 25.78 -14.73 11.54
CA ASP A 539 25.50 -16.15 11.48
C ASP A 539 25.14 -16.71 12.87
N ALA A 540 24.25 -17.70 12.91
CA ALA A 540 23.72 -18.25 14.15
C ALA A 540 24.81 -18.88 15.02
N ASP A 541 25.78 -19.58 14.41
CA ASP A 541 26.89 -20.22 15.15
C ASP A 541 27.80 -19.17 15.77
N HIS A 542 28.05 -18.08 15.06
CA HIS A 542 28.82 -16.94 15.58
C HIS A 542 28.09 -16.22 16.72
N CYS A 543 26.77 -16.07 16.64
CA CYS A 543 25.96 -15.56 17.76
C CYS A 543 26.09 -16.48 18.99
N MET A 544 26.04 -17.79 18.81
CA MET A 544 26.21 -18.75 19.91
C MET A 544 27.59 -18.70 20.55
N LEU A 545 28.66 -18.62 19.74
CA LEU A 545 30.05 -18.47 20.23
C LEU A 545 30.26 -17.19 21.05
N GLN A 546 29.50 -16.14 20.75
CA GLN A 546 29.52 -14.87 21.49
C GLN A 546 28.55 -14.84 22.68
N ASN A 547 27.93 -15.97 23.04
CA ASN A 547 26.90 -16.07 24.07
C ASN A 547 25.73 -15.08 23.85
N ARG A 548 25.42 -14.81 22.58
CA ARG A 548 24.31 -13.93 22.15
C ARG A 548 23.09 -14.77 21.82
N THR A 549 22.55 -15.44 22.83
CA THR A 549 21.40 -16.33 22.74
C THR A 549 20.28 -15.87 23.68
N CYS A 550 19.07 -16.37 23.43
CA CYS A 550 17.92 -16.01 24.27
C CYS A 550 18.13 -16.43 25.72
N ASP A 551 17.53 -15.66 26.64
CA ASP A 551 17.58 -15.95 28.07
C ASP A 551 17.02 -17.35 28.37
N PRO A 552 17.58 -18.12 29.33
CA PRO A 552 17.09 -19.45 29.69
C PRO A 552 15.61 -19.49 30.15
N MET A 553 15.06 -18.35 30.56
CA MET A 553 13.64 -18.20 30.92
C MET A 553 12.73 -18.05 29.70
N CYS A 554 13.28 -17.85 28.49
CA CYS A 554 12.53 -17.82 27.25
C CYS A 554 12.18 -19.24 26.77
N THR A 555 11.01 -19.38 26.15
CA THR A 555 10.68 -20.60 25.39
C THR A 555 11.53 -20.74 24.12
N SER A 556 11.52 -21.91 23.50
CA SER A 556 12.16 -22.18 22.19
C SER A 556 11.57 -21.37 21.02
N LYS A 557 10.51 -20.59 21.24
CA LYS A 557 9.95 -19.70 20.21
C LYS A 557 10.87 -18.54 19.84
N GLY A 558 11.81 -18.17 20.73
CA GLY A 558 12.77 -17.09 20.49
C GLY A 558 12.54 -15.85 21.35
N CYS A 559 13.30 -14.81 21.02
CA CYS A 559 13.36 -13.55 21.74
C CYS A 559 13.77 -12.40 20.81
N TRP A 560 13.53 -11.17 21.23
CA TRP A 560 13.90 -9.94 20.51
C TRP A 560 15.29 -9.41 20.82
N GLY A 561 16.01 -10.05 21.74
CA GLY A 561 17.29 -9.59 22.26
C GLY A 561 17.67 -10.28 23.57
N PRO A 562 18.71 -9.77 24.25
CA PRO A 562 19.21 -10.39 25.48
C PRO A 562 18.30 -10.15 26.69
N GLY A 563 18.31 -11.12 27.61
CA GLY A 563 17.67 -11.03 28.92
C GLY A 563 16.17 -11.43 28.94
N PRO A 564 15.61 -11.60 30.14
CA PRO A 564 14.29 -12.22 30.33
C PRO A 564 13.12 -11.30 29.96
N ALA A 565 13.37 -10.03 29.63
CA ALA A 565 12.36 -9.07 29.19
C ALA A 565 12.11 -9.12 27.67
N MET A 566 12.93 -9.86 26.93
CA MET A 566 12.91 -9.90 25.46
C MET A 566 12.28 -11.19 24.91
N CYS A 567 11.83 -12.10 25.76
CA CYS A 567 11.24 -13.36 25.34
C CYS A 567 9.92 -13.13 24.59
N PHE A 568 9.66 -13.92 23.53
CA PHE A 568 8.33 -13.94 22.91
C PHE A 568 7.27 -14.54 23.85
N SER A 569 7.68 -15.54 24.62
CA SER A 569 6.89 -16.12 25.70
C SER A 569 7.80 -16.69 26.79
N CYS A 570 7.33 -16.60 28.03
CA CYS A 570 8.03 -17.11 29.20
C CYS A 570 7.84 -18.62 29.34
N LYS A 571 8.88 -19.30 29.82
CA LYS A 571 8.86 -20.74 30.13
C LYS A 571 8.05 -21.06 31.38
N HIS A 572 8.09 -20.16 32.36
CA HIS A 572 7.39 -20.26 33.63
C HIS A 572 6.43 -19.07 33.76
N PHE A 573 6.74 -18.06 34.57
CA PHE A 573 5.85 -16.95 34.84
C PHE A 573 6.34 -15.64 34.22
N ALA A 574 5.42 -14.71 34.01
CA ALA A 574 5.72 -13.33 33.61
C ALA A 574 5.44 -12.37 34.78
N ARG A 575 6.41 -11.52 35.13
CA ARG A 575 6.27 -10.43 36.10
C ARG A 575 6.58 -9.11 35.41
N ALA A 576 5.58 -8.24 35.27
CA ALA A 576 5.75 -6.91 34.66
C ALA A 576 6.51 -6.94 33.30
N GLY A 577 6.21 -7.92 32.46
CA GLY A 577 6.87 -8.08 31.14
C GLY A 577 8.26 -8.72 31.17
N ARG A 578 8.68 -9.30 32.30
CA ARG A 578 9.94 -10.06 32.45
C ARG A 578 9.63 -11.51 32.82
N CYS A 579 10.32 -12.46 32.22
CA CYS A 579 10.18 -13.87 32.59
C CYS A 579 10.90 -14.19 33.89
N VAL A 580 10.22 -14.90 34.78
CA VAL A 580 10.74 -15.28 36.11
C VAL A 580 10.43 -16.75 36.39
N GLY A 581 11.30 -17.41 37.16
CA GLY A 581 11.13 -18.82 37.50
C GLY A 581 9.97 -19.07 38.48
N THR A 582 9.71 -18.13 39.39
CA THR A 582 8.70 -18.23 40.45
C THR A 582 8.05 -16.87 40.74
N CYS A 583 6.78 -16.87 41.12
CA CYS A 583 6.10 -15.70 41.68
C CYS A 583 6.25 -15.66 43.21
N ASN A 584 6.11 -14.47 43.80
CA ASN A 584 6.22 -14.27 45.25
C ASN A 584 4.93 -14.68 45.99
N SER A 585 4.44 -15.90 45.77
CA SER A 585 3.16 -16.38 46.34
C SER A 585 3.31 -16.78 47.82
N LEU A 586 4.36 -17.52 48.15
CA LEU A 586 4.64 -18.03 49.50
C LEU A 586 5.73 -17.26 50.23
N GLU A 587 6.65 -16.64 49.49
CA GLU A 587 7.82 -15.92 49.99
C GLU A 587 8.19 -14.77 49.03
N GLY A 588 8.84 -13.72 49.53
CA GLY A 588 9.24 -12.54 48.76
C GLY A 588 8.30 -11.34 48.90
N GLU A 589 8.79 -10.15 48.54
CA GLU A 589 8.06 -8.89 48.56
C GLU A 589 8.22 -8.11 47.24
N PRO A 590 7.15 -7.43 46.74
CA PRO A 590 5.77 -7.52 47.23
C PRO A 590 5.19 -8.93 47.04
N ARG A 591 4.17 -9.30 47.83
CA ARG A 591 3.45 -10.57 47.64
C ARG A 591 2.66 -10.57 46.36
N GLU A 592 2.60 -11.72 45.72
CA GLU A 592 1.98 -11.90 44.41
C GLU A 592 1.03 -13.09 44.39
N TYR A 593 0.09 -13.06 43.46
CA TYR A 593 -0.74 -14.20 43.08
C TYR A 593 -0.60 -14.46 41.58
N VAL A 594 -0.99 -15.66 41.14
CA VAL A 594 -0.81 -16.10 39.75
C VAL A 594 -2.13 -16.10 39.00
N VAL A 595 -2.18 -15.42 37.87
CA VAL A 595 -3.29 -15.48 36.90
C VAL A 595 -2.73 -15.67 35.51
N ASN A 596 -3.14 -16.72 34.79
CA ASN A 596 -2.68 -17.02 33.43
C ASN A 596 -1.15 -16.93 33.29
N ASP A 597 -0.42 -17.63 34.17
CA ASP A 597 1.05 -17.62 34.26
C ASP A 597 1.68 -16.22 34.43
N THR A 598 0.92 -15.25 34.94
CA THR A 598 1.38 -13.89 35.22
C THR A 598 1.38 -13.65 36.72
N CYS A 599 2.50 -13.17 37.27
CA CYS A 599 2.61 -12.73 38.65
C CYS A 599 2.00 -11.33 38.77
N LEU A 600 0.95 -11.21 39.58
CA LEU A 600 0.28 -9.94 39.87
C LEU A 600 0.46 -9.59 41.36
N PRO A 601 0.74 -8.33 41.72
CA PRO A 601 0.92 -7.95 43.12
C PRO A 601 -0.41 -8.04 43.88
N CYS A 602 -0.35 -8.48 45.13
CA CYS A 602 -1.45 -8.35 46.08
C CYS A 602 -1.74 -6.86 46.36
N ASP A 603 -2.95 -6.58 46.84
CA ASP A 603 -3.26 -5.25 47.38
C ASP A 603 -2.32 -4.94 48.56
N PRO A 604 -1.77 -3.71 48.67
CA PRO A 604 -0.90 -3.33 49.78
C PRO A 604 -1.52 -3.53 51.17
N GLU A 605 -2.86 -3.54 51.27
CA GLU A 605 -3.60 -3.77 52.53
C GLU A 605 -3.69 -5.26 52.91
N CYS A 606 -3.29 -6.18 52.03
CA CYS A 606 -3.31 -7.61 52.34
C CYS A 606 -2.28 -7.96 53.43
N GLN A 607 -2.76 -8.54 54.53
CA GLN A 607 -1.89 -8.99 55.61
C GLN A 607 -1.04 -10.19 55.16
N LEU A 608 0.29 -10.01 55.16
CA LEU A 608 1.27 -11.03 54.80
C LEU A 608 1.05 -12.33 55.58
N GLN A 609 0.85 -13.44 54.84
CA GLN A 609 0.73 -14.77 55.41
C GLN A 609 2.05 -15.53 55.28
N ASN A 610 2.53 -16.11 56.37
CA ASN A 610 3.67 -17.01 56.35
C ASN A 610 3.19 -18.42 55.95
N ILE A 611 3.88 -19.08 55.02
CA ILE A 611 3.65 -20.47 54.60
C ILE A 611 2.37 -20.71 53.75
N THR A 612 1.46 -19.74 53.68
CA THR A 612 0.23 -19.81 52.86
C THR A 612 0.12 -18.61 51.90
N GLU A 613 -0.75 -18.74 50.89
CA GLU A 613 -1.00 -17.66 49.93
C GLU A 613 -1.56 -16.41 50.63
N THR A 614 -1.00 -15.25 50.31
CA THR A 614 -1.44 -13.96 50.90
C THR A 614 -2.70 -13.39 50.21
N CYS A 615 -2.90 -13.66 48.92
CA CYS A 615 -4.06 -13.20 48.16
C CYS A 615 -4.38 -14.16 47.00
N ARG A 616 -5.59 -14.10 46.43
CA ARG A 616 -6.06 -14.99 45.33
C ARG A 616 -6.64 -14.27 44.11
N GLY A 617 -6.51 -12.95 44.06
CA GLY A 617 -7.07 -12.10 43.01
C GLY A 617 -8.34 -11.38 43.41
#